data_AF-A0A7U9RB21-F1
#
_entry.id   AF-A0A7U9RB21-F1
#
_cell.length_a   1.000
_cell.length_b   1.000
_cell.length_c   1.000
_cell.angle_alpha   90.00
_cell.angle_beta   90.00
_cell.angle_gamma   90.00
#
_symmetry.space_group_name_H-M   'P 1'
#
loop_
_entity.id
_entity.type
_entity.pdbx_description
1 polymer ?
#
loop_
_entity_poly.entity_id
_entity_poly.type
_entity_poly.pdbx_seq_one_letter_code
_entity_poly.pdbx_strand_id
1 'polypeptide(L)'
;MLLNFKLKNFRSFRNEVVFTMLSSLQKTHNDYIVNRTVSGNRIRVLPMSVIYGANASGKSNVILAMDILHKMITEGTLDCKELAPYNSTLSFIRDYNWFLPVELEIVFATLNNIFRYGIEFTDIDKYDVIREYLYINEDEIFERTNKDNIQIPISSLVKKGYIEKNEEAFATILLKKLNQSLDEKSLVVTGAISNLIAGNYISEFREWFENFHVIMNANEMNFRQKDLKRILQASGEKKKEVGRKYFESDSVKEIMGFAEFGNQEISFVTETENDELAMCSVYTVPFENEESANSKYAIRMIVDSELMESKGTIHLIRLLQPFIDALKTGGVIVLDEMDASLHFEIVVSLIRIFNNKELNQKGAQLIFNTHNPIYLDGELLRHDQIVMVEKDKDNLVSEIYSLSDYKLRPEERILKNYLDGKYGALPHMDLEIAFKHILEREACL
;
A
#
# COMPACT_ATOMS: atom_id res chain seq x y z
N MET A 1 10.39 3.22 -6.76
CA MET A 1 10.28 1.78 -6.46
C MET A 1 10.69 1.54 -5.02
N LEU A 2 9.87 0.85 -4.23
CA LEU A 2 10.24 0.30 -2.93
C LEU A 2 11.32 -0.78 -3.11
N LEU A 3 12.35 -0.75 -2.27
CA LEU A 3 13.43 -1.74 -2.23
C LEU A 3 13.33 -2.60 -0.97
N ASN A 4 13.31 -1.96 0.20
CA ASN A 4 13.20 -2.63 1.49
C ASN A 4 12.29 -1.83 2.43
N PHE A 5 11.57 -2.54 3.29
CA PHE A 5 10.86 -1.97 4.42
C PHE A 5 11.20 -2.80 5.66
N LYS A 6 11.65 -2.13 6.71
CA LYS A 6 12.06 -2.75 7.97
C LYS A 6 11.18 -2.24 9.10
N LEU A 7 10.81 -3.16 9.98
CA LEU A 7 10.10 -2.84 11.22
C LEU A 7 10.69 -3.64 12.38
N LYS A 8 10.60 -3.08 13.58
CA LYS A 8 10.99 -3.74 14.83
C LYS A 8 10.11 -3.22 15.96
N ASN A 9 9.84 -4.10 16.92
CA ASN A 9 8.97 -3.82 18.06
C ASN A 9 7.62 -3.22 17.63
N PHE A 10 7.00 -3.81 16.60
CA PHE A 10 5.76 -3.33 16.02
C PHE A 10 4.68 -4.41 16.09
N ARG A 11 3.66 -4.19 16.92
CA ARG A 11 2.45 -5.01 17.07
C ARG A 11 2.76 -6.47 17.43
N SER A 12 2.82 -7.33 16.42
CA SER A 12 3.13 -8.75 16.58
C SER A 12 4.60 -9.07 16.30
N PHE A 13 5.36 -8.14 15.75
CA PHE A 13 6.78 -8.27 15.46
C PHE A 13 7.60 -7.68 16.61
N ARG A 14 8.16 -8.55 17.46
CA ARG A 14 9.08 -8.12 18.53
C ARG A 14 10.46 -7.78 17.97
N ASN A 15 10.99 -8.68 17.15
CA ASN A 15 12.34 -8.56 16.59
C ASN A 15 12.33 -7.73 15.31
N GLU A 16 13.52 -7.35 14.85
CA GLU A 16 13.71 -6.74 13.54
C GLU A 16 13.32 -7.72 12.43
N VAL A 17 12.51 -7.24 11.50
CA VAL A 17 12.17 -7.96 10.28
C VAL A 17 12.29 -7.05 9.07
N VAL A 18 12.63 -7.65 7.92
CA VAL A 18 12.82 -6.94 6.65
C VAL A 18 11.90 -7.55 5.60
N PHE A 19 10.99 -6.75 5.07
CA PHE A 19 10.28 -7.03 3.84
C PHE A 19 11.08 -6.46 2.66
N THR A 20 11.46 -7.32 1.71
CA THR A 20 12.28 -6.92 0.56
C THR A 20 11.55 -7.10 -0.76
N MET A 21 11.69 -6.11 -1.64
CA MET A 21 11.29 -6.16 -3.04
C MET A 21 12.49 -6.40 -3.96
N LEU A 22 13.70 -6.60 -3.42
CA LEU A 22 14.86 -6.96 -4.20
C LEU A 22 14.72 -8.41 -4.70
N SER A 23 14.91 -8.62 -5.99
CA SER A 23 14.76 -9.95 -6.56
C SER A 23 15.91 -10.87 -6.14
N SER A 24 15.59 -12.14 -5.89
CA SER A 24 16.60 -13.18 -5.74
C SER A 24 17.34 -13.47 -7.07
N LEU A 25 18.36 -14.34 -6.99
CA LEU A 25 19.12 -14.79 -8.16
C LEU A 25 18.44 -15.94 -8.93
N GLN A 26 17.18 -16.28 -8.63
CA GLN A 26 16.48 -17.34 -9.35
C GLN A 26 16.26 -16.98 -10.84
N LYS A 27 16.28 -18.01 -11.67
CA LYS A 27 16.22 -17.90 -13.14
C LYS A 27 14.80 -17.99 -13.71
N THR A 28 13.90 -18.67 -13.02
CA THR A 28 12.47 -18.79 -13.39
C THR A 28 11.83 -17.42 -13.44
N HIS A 29 10.98 -17.16 -14.45
CA HIS A 29 10.28 -15.89 -14.66
C HIS A 29 11.16 -14.64 -14.51
N ASN A 30 12.40 -14.69 -15.01
CA ASN A 30 13.33 -13.56 -14.92
C ASN A 30 12.88 -12.36 -15.79
N ASP A 31 12.00 -12.63 -16.75
CA ASP A 31 11.29 -11.65 -17.54
C ASP A 31 10.30 -10.80 -16.71
N TYR A 32 9.89 -11.20 -15.51
CA TYR A 32 9.05 -10.35 -14.64
C TYR A 32 9.89 -9.24 -13.97
N ILE A 33 11.19 -9.45 -13.81
CA ILE A 33 12.04 -8.56 -13.03
C ILE A 33 12.22 -7.19 -13.71
N VAL A 34 12.00 -6.14 -12.93
CA VAL A 34 12.29 -4.77 -13.32
C VAL A 34 13.76 -4.49 -13.04
N ASN A 35 14.51 -4.21 -14.11
CA ASN A 35 15.92 -3.85 -14.03
C ASN A 35 16.06 -2.34 -14.20
N ARG A 36 16.72 -1.67 -13.26
CA ARG A 36 17.01 -0.23 -13.33
C ARG A 36 18.46 0.02 -12.94
N THR A 37 19.03 1.11 -13.44
CA THR A 37 20.31 1.63 -12.96
C THR A 37 20.03 2.97 -12.31
N VAL A 38 20.34 3.09 -11.02
CA VAL A 38 20.06 4.30 -10.21
C VAL A 38 21.34 4.68 -9.48
N SER A 39 21.79 5.92 -9.65
CA SER A 39 23.08 6.39 -9.11
C SER A 39 24.25 5.44 -9.38
N GLY A 40 24.34 4.91 -10.61
CA GLY A 40 25.38 3.95 -11.03
C GLY A 40 25.20 2.51 -10.53
N ASN A 41 24.23 2.25 -9.65
CA ASN A 41 23.94 0.92 -9.11
C ASN A 41 22.88 0.21 -9.92
N ARG A 42 23.16 -1.02 -10.35
CA ARG A 42 22.16 -1.88 -11.00
C ARG A 42 21.28 -2.52 -9.93
N ILE A 43 20.00 -2.15 -9.92
CA ILE A 43 18.99 -2.72 -9.04
C ILE A 43 18.07 -3.66 -9.84
N ARG A 44 17.75 -4.81 -9.22
CA ARG A 44 16.79 -5.79 -9.73
C ARG A 44 15.66 -5.91 -8.73
N VAL A 45 14.46 -5.50 -9.14
CA VAL A 45 13.34 -5.30 -8.24
C VAL A 45 12.13 -6.09 -8.73
N LEU A 46 11.38 -6.66 -7.79
CA LEU A 46 10.12 -7.36 -8.04
C LEU A 46 9.03 -6.36 -8.41
N PRO A 47 8.23 -6.64 -9.45
CA PRO A 47 7.08 -5.81 -9.80
C PRO A 47 5.90 -6.03 -8.85
N MET A 48 5.88 -7.13 -8.10
CA MET A 48 4.82 -7.38 -7.13
C MET A 48 5.27 -8.39 -6.06
N SER A 49 4.60 -8.40 -4.90
CA SER A 49 4.76 -9.42 -3.85
C SER A 49 3.41 -9.73 -3.17
N VAL A 50 3.17 -11.01 -2.88
CA VAL A 50 2.01 -11.50 -2.13
C VAL A 50 2.45 -11.98 -0.75
N ILE A 51 1.74 -11.55 0.29
CA ILE A 51 1.98 -11.93 1.68
C ILE A 51 0.91 -12.97 2.11
N TYR A 52 1.37 -14.15 2.51
CA TYR A 52 0.56 -15.27 2.98
C TYR A 52 0.81 -15.56 4.47
N GLY A 53 -0.07 -16.33 5.09
CA GLY A 53 -0.05 -16.56 6.53
C GLY A 53 -1.42 -16.80 7.12
N ALA A 54 -1.44 -17.50 8.25
CA ALA A 54 -2.65 -17.80 9.00
C ALA A 54 -3.39 -16.54 9.47
N ASN A 55 -4.62 -16.72 9.94
CA ASN A 55 -5.35 -15.66 10.64
C ASN A 55 -4.55 -15.21 11.86
N ALA A 56 -4.50 -13.89 12.08
CA ALA A 56 -3.74 -13.26 13.16
C ALA A 56 -2.21 -13.55 13.16
N SER A 57 -1.64 -13.99 12.01
CA SER A 57 -0.20 -14.25 11.91
C SER A 57 0.65 -12.97 11.87
N GLY A 58 0.07 -11.83 11.48
CA GLY A 58 0.77 -10.53 11.40
C GLY A 58 0.81 -9.89 10.03
N LYS A 59 0.20 -10.49 8.99
CA LYS A 59 0.18 -9.94 7.61
C LYS A 59 -0.26 -8.48 7.54
N SER A 60 -1.44 -8.17 8.09
CA SER A 60 -1.96 -6.79 8.13
C SER A 60 -1.08 -5.85 8.96
N ASN A 61 -0.29 -6.35 9.92
CA ASN A 61 0.65 -5.52 10.67
C ASN A 61 1.84 -5.06 9.82
N VAL A 62 2.26 -5.84 8.80
CA VAL A 62 3.30 -5.41 7.85
C VAL A 62 2.79 -4.23 7.02
N ILE A 63 1.56 -4.32 6.51
CA ILE A 63 0.93 -3.26 5.71
C ILE A 63 0.62 -2.05 6.59
N LEU A 64 0.15 -2.26 7.82
CA LEU A 64 -0.09 -1.19 8.79
C LEU A 64 1.20 -0.42 9.10
N ALA A 65 2.35 -1.10 9.26
CA ALA A 65 3.61 -0.41 9.48
C ALA A 65 3.96 0.54 8.32
N MET A 66 3.72 0.12 7.07
CA MET A 66 3.89 0.96 5.89
C MET A 66 2.92 2.15 5.88
N ASP A 67 1.65 1.93 6.24
CA ASP A 67 0.61 2.97 6.34
C ASP A 67 0.95 4.02 7.41
N ILE A 68 1.39 3.58 8.59
CA ILE A 68 1.80 4.45 9.69
C ILE A 68 2.97 5.34 9.27
N LEU A 69 4.02 4.75 8.67
CA LEU A 69 5.17 5.53 8.18
C LEU A 69 4.74 6.55 7.11
N HIS A 70 3.92 6.12 6.15
CA HIS A 70 3.39 7.01 5.11
C HIS A 70 2.65 8.21 5.74
N LYS A 71 1.72 7.96 6.68
CA LYS A 71 0.95 9.02 7.36
C LYS A 71 1.83 9.98 8.15
N MET A 72 2.81 9.46 8.90
CA MET A 72 3.77 10.29 9.65
C MET A 72 4.51 11.25 8.72
N ILE A 73 4.98 10.75 7.57
CA ILE A 73 5.73 11.54 6.60
C ILE A 73 4.83 12.53 5.86
N THR A 74 3.63 12.12 5.44
CA THR A 74 2.68 13.02 4.75
C THR A 74 2.27 14.19 5.63
N GLU A 75 1.99 13.94 6.91
CA GLU A 75 1.61 14.98 7.88
C GLU A 75 2.84 15.73 8.45
N GLY A 76 4.03 15.12 8.34
CA GLY A 76 5.27 15.68 8.85
C GLY A 76 5.41 15.70 10.37
N THR A 77 4.55 14.95 11.07
CA THR A 77 4.50 14.90 12.54
C THR A 77 3.92 13.57 12.99
N LEU A 78 4.30 13.13 14.20
CA LEU A 78 3.67 11.99 14.86
C LEU A 78 2.33 12.38 15.52
N ASP A 79 2.06 13.68 15.69
CA ASP A 79 0.84 14.19 16.32
C ASP A 79 -0.23 14.55 15.28
N CYS A 80 -0.69 13.54 14.54
CA CYS A 80 -1.76 13.73 13.56
C CYS A 80 -3.01 12.91 13.91
N LYS A 81 -4.18 13.43 13.47
CA LYS A 81 -5.49 12.80 13.76
C LYS A 81 -5.58 11.37 13.26
N GLU A 82 -4.88 11.06 12.17
CA GLU A 82 -4.88 9.74 11.54
C GLU A 82 -4.13 8.68 12.37
N LEU A 83 -3.27 9.11 13.30
CA LEU A 83 -2.53 8.23 14.21
C LEU A 83 -3.17 8.06 15.59
N ALA A 84 -4.14 8.93 15.94
CA ALA A 84 -4.84 8.89 17.23
C ALA A 84 -5.45 7.51 17.60
N PRO A 85 -6.02 6.72 16.67
CA PRO A 85 -6.53 5.38 16.98
C PRO A 85 -5.46 4.38 17.41
N TYR A 86 -4.18 4.68 17.14
CA TYR A 86 -3.06 3.76 17.36
C TYR A 86 -2.25 4.06 18.62
N ASN A 87 -2.59 5.12 19.37
CA ASN A 87 -1.90 5.50 20.60
C ASN A 87 -1.69 4.30 21.53
N SER A 88 -0.43 4.04 21.91
CA SER A 88 -0.04 2.98 22.84
C SER A 88 -0.44 1.57 22.40
N THR A 89 -0.53 1.35 21.09
CA THR A 89 -0.87 0.04 20.53
C THR A 89 0.05 -0.40 19.40
N LEU A 90 1.02 0.43 18.99
CA LEU A 90 1.97 0.12 17.93
C LEU A 90 3.13 -0.75 18.43
N SER A 91 3.58 -0.57 19.67
CA SER A 91 4.64 -1.41 20.27
C SER A 91 4.21 -2.87 20.47
N PHE A 92 5.18 -3.77 20.69
CA PHE A 92 4.89 -5.17 20.99
C PHE A 92 4.39 -5.34 22.44
N ILE A 93 3.08 -5.46 22.62
CA ILE A 93 2.42 -5.42 23.93
C ILE A 93 2.38 -6.74 24.73
N ARG A 94 3.22 -7.73 24.42
CA ARG A 94 3.13 -9.08 25.04
C ARG A 94 4.23 -9.41 26.05
N ASP A 95 5.26 -8.58 26.12
CA ASP A 95 6.33 -8.66 27.11
C ASP A 95 6.86 -7.25 27.37
N TYR A 96 8.02 -7.12 28.04
CA TYR A 96 8.63 -5.83 28.38
C TYR A 96 8.93 -4.93 27.17
N ASN A 97 8.88 -5.42 25.92
CA ASN A 97 9.07 -4.58 24.73
C ASN A 97 7.94 -3.55 24.55
N TRP A 98 6.82 -3.68 25.28
CA TRP A 98 5.72 -2.72 25.22
C TRP A 98 6.19 -1.28 25.44
N PHE A 99 7.15 -1.02 26.33
CA PHE A 99 7.69 0.32 26.57
C PHE A 99 8.94 0.66 25.76
N LEU A 100 9.42 -0.25 24.90
CA LEU A 100 10.56 0.03 24.04
C LEU A 100 10.10 0.81 22.80
N PRO A 101 11.02 1.52 22.13
CA PRO A 101 10.71 2.25 20.92
C PRO A 101 10.30 1.34 19.76
N VAL A 102 9.45 1.87 18.89
CA VAL A 102 9.14 1.30 17.58
C VAL A 102 10.18 1.81 16.59
N GLU A 103 10.73 0.93 15.75
CA GLU A 103 11.64 1.33 14.66
C GLU A 103 11.02 0.99 13.30
N LEU A 104 10.97 1.96 12.40
CA LEU A 104 10.54 1.80 11.01
C LEU A 104 11.61 2.36 10.07
N GLU A 105 11.98 1.62 9.04
CA GLU A 105 12.91 2.08 8.00
C GLU A 105 12.38 1.71 6.61
N ILE A 106 12.53 2.63 5.66
CA ILE A 106 12.16 2.44 4.27
C ILE A 106 13.34 2.78 3.36
N VAL A 107 13.61 1.89 2.42
CA VAL A 107 14.58 2.08 1.36
C VAL A 107 13.85 2.05 0.03
N PHE A 108 13.99 3.11 -0.75
CA PHE A 108 13.34 3.24 -2.05
C PHE A 108 14.24 3.93 -3.07
N ALA A 109 14.00 3.64 -4.36
CA ALA A 109 14.69 4.24 -5.49
C ALA A 109 13.75 5.14 -6.29
N THR A 110 14.22 6.32 -6.64
CA THR A 110 13.62 7.21 -7.65
C THR A 110 14.31 6.97 -9.00
N LEU A 111 14.04 7.84 -9.98
CA LEU A 111 14.75 7.79 -11.26
C LEU A 111 16.26 7.99 -11.10
N ASN A 112 16.66 8.83 -10.15
CA ASN A 112 18.03 9.32 -10.03
C ASN A 112 18.75 8.79 -8.78
N ASN A 113 18.02 8.62 -7.67
CA ASN A 113 18.61 8.45 -6.34
C ASN A 113 18.01 7.27 -5.58
N ILE A 114 18.79 6.74 -4.63
CA ILE A 114 18.32 5.77 -3.64
C ILE A 114 18.24 6.48 -2.30
N PHE A 115 17.07 6.43 -1.66
CA PHE A 115 16.80 7.01 -0.36
C PHE A 115 16.68 5.90 0.67
N ARG A 116 17.27 6.12 1.85
CA ARG A 116 17.02 5.34 3.06
C ARG A 116 16.59 6.29 4.16
N TYR A 117 15.34 6.17 4.58
CA TYR A 117 14.76 6.96 5.66
C TYR A 117 14.39 6.04 6.81
N GLY A 118 14.72 6.41 8.04
CA GLY A 118 14.35 5.64 9.22
C GLY A 118 13.95 6.53 10.39
N ILE A 119 13.06 6.00 11.20
CA ILE A 119 12.51 6.65 12.39
C ILE A 119 12.38 5.64 13.54
N GLU A 120 12.73 6.10 14.74
CA GLU A 120 12.53 5.41 16.01
C GLU A 120 11.72 6.32 16.94
N PHE A 121 10.63 5.82 17.49
CA PHE A 121 9.72 6.62 18.30
C PHE A 121 9.05 5.83 19.42
N THR A 122 8.66 6.51 20.49
CA THR A 122 7.78 5.95 21.52
C THR A 122 6.33 6.05 21.06
N ASP A 123 5.48 5.09 21.41
CA ASP A 123 4.03 5.19 21.20
C ASP A 123 3.25 5.19 22.53
N ILE A 124 3.95 5.12 23.66
CA ILE A 124 3.39 5.04 25.01
C ILE A 124 3.43 6.39 25.69
N ASP A 125 2.29 6.78 26.28
CA ASP A 125 2.00 8.07 26.92
C ASP A 125 2.06 9.26 25.96
N LYS A 126 3.10 9.36 25.13
CA LYS A 126 3.31 10.34 24.07
C LYS A 126 4.06 9.73 22.91
N TYR A 127 3.76 10.26 21.71
CA TYR A 127 4.59 10.04 20.54
C TYR A 127 5.77 11.00 20.53
N ASP A 128 6.96 10.50 20.80
CA ASP A 128 8.18 11.28 20.74
C ASP A 128 9.19 10.62 19.80
N VAL A 129 9.83 11.41 18.95
CA VAL A 129 10.90 10.96 18.06
C VAL A 129 12.18 10.78 18.87
N ILE A 130 12.64 9.54 18.96
CA ILE A 130 13.92 9.19 19.58
C ILE A 130 15.03 9.33 18.55
N ARG A 131 14.84 8.76 17.36
CA ARG A 131 15.82 8.82 16.27
C ARG A 131 15.14 9.06 14.94
N GLU A 132 15.77 9.85 14.08
CA GLU A 132 15.32 10.06 12.70
C GLU A 132 16.53 10.28 11.81
N TYR A 133 16.59 9.65 10.64
CA TYR A 133 17.70 9.85 9.71
C TYR A 133 17.28 9.74 8.26
N LEU A 134 18.04 10.42 7.40
CA LEU A 134 17.93 10.31 5.95
C LEU A 134 19.30 10.11 5.33
N TYR A 135 19.41 9.10 4.47
CA TYR A 135 20.55 8.89 3.58
C TYR A 135 20.09 8.98 2.13
N ILE A 136 20.91 9.59 1.28
CA ILE A 136 20.72 9.62 -0.18
C ILE A 136 21.98 9.08 -0.84
N ASN A 137 21.87 7.98 -1.58
CA ASN A 137 22.99 7.29 -2.22
C ASN A 137 24.12 6.95 -1.23
N GLU A 138 23.76 6.42 -0.06
CA GLU A 138 24.65 6.13 1.08
C GLU A 138 25.25 7.37 1.79
N ASP A 139 24.96 8.59 1.32
CA ASP A 139 25.39 9.81 1.99
C ASP A 139 24.40 10.24 3.06
N GLU A 140 24.88 10.39 4.29
CA GLU A 140 24.08 10.90 5.41
C GLU A 140 23.70 12.36 5.17
N ILE A 141 22.40 12.63 5.12
CA ILE A 141 21.85 13.98 4.95
C ILE A 141 21.63 14.63 6.31
N PHE A 142 21.03 13.90 7.24
CA PHE A 142 20.91 14.29 8.63
C PHE A 142 20.69 13.07 9.52
N GLU A 143 21.02 13.23 10.79
CA GLU A 143 20.63 12.31 11.86
C GLU A 143 20.18 13.12 13.09
N ARG A 144 19.02 12.76 13.62
CA ARG A 144 18.48 13.22 14.90
C ARG A 144 18.56 12.05 15.87
N THR A 145 19.12 12.26 17.06
CA THR A 145 19.24 11.24 18.13
C THR A 145 18.47 11.57 19.40
N ASN A 146 17.92 12.78 19.49
CA ASN A 146 16.89 13.23 20.43
C ASN A 146 16.35 14.59 19.95
N LYS A 147 15.51 15.27 20.73
CA LYS A 147 14.93 16.59 20.37
C LYS A 147 15.97 17.65 19.96
N ASP A 148 17.07 17.76 20.71
CA ASP A 148 18.01 18.88 20.64
C ASP A 148 19.36 18.50 20.00
N ASN A 149 19.46 17.28 19.44
CA ASN A 149 20.67 16.75 18.82
C ASN A 149 20.40 16.24 17.41
N ILE A 150 20.18 17.19 16.52
CA ILE A 150 20.17 17.05 15.07
C ILE A 150 21.57 17.39 14.56
N GLN A 151 22.12 16.49 13.74
CA GLN A 151 23.41 16.61 13.09
C GLN A 151 23.20 16.63 11.58
N ILE A 152 23.93 17.53 10.91
CA ILE A 152 23.96 17.65 9.45
C ILE A 152 25.44 17.77 9.06
N PRO A 153 26.00 16.89 8.21
CA PRO A 153 27.38 16.98 7.76
C PRO A 153 27.55 18.06 6.67
N ILE A 154 27.24 19.32 6.99
CA ILE A 154 27.10 20.46 6.04
C ILE A 154 28.28 20.54 5.07
N SER A 155 29.53 20.56 5.55
CA SER A 155 30.69 20.69 4.67
C SER A 155 30.88 19.50 3.71
N SER A 156 30.42 18.30 4.09
CA SER A 156 30.38 17.13 3.19
C SER A 156 29.30 17.31 2.14
N LEU A 157 28.10 17.72 2.55
CA LEU A 157 26.95 17.93 1.67
C LEU A 157 27.19 19.03 0.63
N VAL A 158 27.87 20.12 1.01
CA VAL A 158 28.28 21.19 0.08
C VAL A 158 29.29 20.65 -0.94
N LYS A 159 30.28 19.87 -0.51
CA LYS A 159 31.28 19.26 -1.43
C LYS A 159 30.64 18.31 -2.44
N LYS A 160 29.59 17.60 -2.03
CA LYS A 160 28.87 16.63 -2.85
C LYS A 160 27.70 17.23 -3.64
N GLY A 161 27.41 18.52 -3.44
CA GLY A 161 26.38 19.24 -4.19
C GLY A 161 24.95 19.00 -3.72
N TYR A 162 24.75 18.49 -2.49
CA TYR A 162 23.42 18.41 -1.88
C TYR A 162 22.96 19.75 -1.32
N ILE A 163 23.89 20.63 -0.92
CA ILE A 163 23.64 21.99 -0.43
C ILE A 163 24.42 22.95 -1.31
N GLU A 164 23.81 24.06 -1.74
CA GLU A 164 24.51 25.06 -2.53
C GLU A 164 25.59 25.77 -1.68
N LYS A 165 26.74 26.10 -2.28
CA LYS A 165 27.88 26.66 -1.54
C LYS A 165 27.58 28.01 -0.86
N ASN A 166 26.74 28.83 -1.48
CA ASN A 166 26.21 30.09 -0.92
C ASN A 166 25.29 29.89 0.29
N GLU A 167 24.74 28.69 0.48
CA GLU A 167 23.83 28.37 1.58
C GLU A 167 24.53 27.77 2.81
N GLU A 168 25.84 27.48 2.77
CA GLU A 168 26.58 26.86 3.88
C GLU A 168 26.44 27.64 5.21
N ALA A 169 26.51 28.97 5.17
CA ALA A 169 26.33 29.82 6.35
C ALA A 169 24.87 29.75 6.87
N PHE A 170 23.89 29.72 5.96
CA PHE A 170 22.48 29.59 6.30
C PHE A 170 22.20 28.22 6.92
N ALA A 171 22.74 27.15 6.36
CA ALA A 171 22.68 25.77 6.86
C ALA A 171 23.09 25.70 8.33
N THR A 172 24.21 26.33 8.67
CA THR A 172 24.76 26.34 10.02
C THR A 172 23.85 27.07 11.01
N ILE A 173 23.28 28.22 10.59
CA ILE A 173 22.33 28.98 11.40
C ILE A 173 21.02 28.20 11.59
N LEU A 174 20.53 27.55 10.52
CA LEU A 174 19.31 26.76 10.54
C LEU A 174 19.45 25.58 11.49
N LEU A 175 20.54 24.82 11.41
CA LEU A 175 20.82 23.70 12.31
C LEU A 175 20.81 24.14 13.78
N LYS A 176 21.44 25.28 14.08
CA LYS A 176 21.43 25.84 15.43
C LYS A 176 20.02 26.18 15.91
N LYS A 177 19.16 26.73 15.05
CA LYS A 177 17.76 27.03 15.39
C LYS A 177 16.93 25.77 15.58
N LEU A 178 17.10 24.77 14.71
CA LEU A 178 16.39 23.49 14.80
C LEU A 178 16.66 22.82 16.15
N ASN A 179 17.93 22.74 16.57
CA ASN A 179 18.32 22.21 17.88
C ASN A 179 17.84 23.04 19.09
N GLN A 180 17.21 24.20 18.88
CA GLN A 180 16.64 25.04 19.95
C GLN A 180 15.11 25.01 19.99
N SER A 181 14.45 24.68 18.87
CA SER A 181 13.02 24.93 18.71
C SER A 181 12.23 23.78 18.09
N LEU A 182 12.89 22.72 17.59
CA LEU A 182 12.16 21.61 16.99
C LEU A 182 11.37 20.86 18.06
N ASP A 183 10.12 20.57 17.75
CA ASP A 183 9.24 19.82 18.63
C ASP A 183 9.60 18.32 18.64
N GLU A 184 9.31 17.65 19.76
CA GLU A 184 9.61 16.22 19.95
C GLU A 184 8.88 15.32 18.95
N LYS A 185 7.74 15.79 18.43
CA LYS A 185 6.87 15.03 17.52
C LYS A 185 7.03 15.40 16.05
N SER A 186 7.67 16.54 15.76
CA SER A 186 7.86 17.01 14.39
C SER A 186 8.96 16.24 13.69
N LEU A 187 8.74 15.87 12.43
CA LEU A 187 9.75 15.22 11.60
C LEU A 187 10.70 16.25 11.00
N VAL A 188 11.98 15.92 10.99
CA VAL A 188 13.05 16.73 10.42
C VAL A 188 12.97 16.71 8.89
N VAL A 189 12.69 15.55 8.29
CA VAL A 189 12.70 15.36 6.83
C VAL A 189 11.67 16.22 6.09
N THR A 190 10.54 16.50 6.73
CA THR A 190 9.45 17.32 6.17
C THR A 190 9.52 18.79 6.62
N GLY A 191 10.31 19.09 7.65
CA GLY A 191 10.51 20.41 8.21
C GLY A 191 11.49 21.28 7.41
N ALA A 192 12.17 22.20 8.11
CA ALA A 192 12.99 23.22 7.46
C ALA A 192 14.24 22.67 6.73
N ILE A 193 14.72 21.47 7.06
CA ILE A 193 15.83 20.83 6.33
C ILE A 193 15.45 20.55 4.87
N SER A 194 14.17 20.31 4.60
CA SER A 194 13.68 20.11 3.23
C SER A 194 13.88 21.33 2.32
N ASN A 195 14.08 22.53 2.89
CA ASN A 195 14.41 23.73 2.13
C ASN A 195 15.92 23.94 1.97
N LEU A 196 16.75 23.19 2.71
CA LEU A 196 18.21 23.31 2.69
C LEU A 196 18.84 22.39 1.65
N ILE A 197 18.26 21.21 1.45
CA ILE A 197 18.73 20.26 0.46
C ILE A 197 18.23 20.73 -0.92
N ALA A 198 19.10 20.64 -1.93
CA ALA A 198 18.79 21.05 -3.29
C ALA A 198 17.44 20.48 -3.73
N GLY A 199 16.60 21.37 -4.27
CA GLY A 199 15.15 21.12 -4.39
C GLY A 199 14.78 19.86 -5.17
N ASN A 200 15.65 19.40 -6.08
CA ASN A 200 15.47 18.16 -6.84
C ASN A 200 15.42 16.91 -5.95
N TYR A 201 16.24 16.81 -4.90
CA TYR A 201 16.24 15.62 -4.03
C TYR A 201 14.99 15.55 -3.17
N ILE A 202 14.54 16.70 -2.65
CA ILE A 202 13.36 16.77 -1.80
C ILE A 202 12.08 16.63 -2.61
N SER A 203 12.04 17.17 -3.83
CA SER A 203 10.92 16.91 -4.75
C SER A 203 10.83 15.43 -5.10
N GLU A 204 11.96 14.77 -5.38
CA GLU A 204 12.01 13.33 -5.63
C GLU A 204 11.52 12.50 -4.42
N PHE A 205 11.93 12.87 -3.21
CA PHE A 205 11.47 12.22 -1.97
C PHE A 205 9.95 12.37 -1.80
N ARG A 206 9.42 13.60 -1.91
CA ARG A 206 7.99 13.89 -1.74
C ARG A 206 7.14 13.22 -2.81
N GLU A 207 7.55 13.33 -4.08
CA GLU A 207 6.86 12.70 -5.21
C GLU A 207 6.81 11.16 -5.05
N TRP A 208 7.85 10.55 -4.48
CA TRP A 208 7.82 9.11 -4.21
C TRP A 208 6.73 8.74 -3.19
N PHE A 209 6.63 9.47 -2.08
CA PHE A 209 5.58 9.25 -1.08
C PHE A 209 4.17 9.59 -1.60
N GLU A 210 4.03 10.59 -2.46
CA GLU A 210 2.74 10.90 -3.13
C GLU A 210 2.26 9.74 -4.02
N ASN A 211 3.20 8.97 -4.60
CA ASN A 211 2.94 7.78 -5.41
C ASN A 211 3.04 6.46 -4.61
N PHE A 212 3.12 6.53 -3.29
CA PHE A 212 3.11 5.38 -2.40
C PHE A 212 1.73 5.23 -1.75
N HIS A 213 0.89 4.40 -2.35
CA HIS A 213 -0.49 4.22 -1.92
C HIS A 213 -0.61 3.00 -1.01
N VAL A 214 -0.92 3.23 0.26
CA VAL A 214 -1.25 2.15 1.20
C VAL A 214 -2.74 2.20 1.50
N ILE A 215 -3.43 1.09 1.25
CA ILE A 215 -4.87 0.95 1.45
C ILE A 215 -5.09 -0.16 2.48
N MET A 216 -5.38 0.27 3.71
CA MET A 216 -5.80 -0.62 4.79
C MET A 216 -7.25 -1.06 4.55
N ASN A 217 -7.51 -2.36 4.71
CA ASN A 217 -8.80 -3.01 4.50
C ASN A 217 -9.49 -2.57 3.21
N ALA A 218 -9.13 -3.23 2.09
CA ALA A 218 -9.65 -2.90 0.77
C ALA A 218 -11.21 -2.85 0.75
N ASN A 219 -11.89 -3.74 1.49
CA ASN A 219 -13.36 -3.76 1.58
C ASN A 219 -13.96 -2.49 2.22
N GLU A 220 -13.26 -1.88 3.18
CA GLU A 220 -13.71 -0.70 3.91
C GLU A 220 -13.25 0.61 3.25
N MET A 221 -12.71 0.53 2.03
CA MET A 221 -12.30 1.70 1.27
C MET A 221 -13.52 2.58 0.98
N ASN A 222 -13.75 3.54 1.87
CA ASN A 222 -14.68 4.64 1.67
C ASN A 222 -14.00 5.63 0.71
N PHE A 223 -14.54 5.76 -0.50
CA PHE A 223 -14.06 6.71 -1.49
C PHE A 223 -13.96 8.11 -0.85
N ARG A 224 -12.77 8.71 -0.86
CA ARG A 224 -12.67 10.16 -0.62
C ARG A 224 -13.05 10.84 -1.94
N GLN A 225 -13.82 11.94 -1.89
CA GLN A 225 -14.32 12.65 -3.08
C GLN A 225 -13.23 12.99 -4.12
N LYS A 226 -11.98 13.18 -3.66
CA LYS A 226 -10.81 13.43 -4.52
C LYS A 226 -10.52 12.28 -5.49
N ASP A 227 -10.80 11.05 -5.12
CA ASP A 227 -10.46 9.86 -5.91
C ASP A 227 -11.49 9.69 -7.06
N LEU A 228 -12.76 10.03 -6.83
CA LEU A 228 -13.80 10.11 -7.87
C LEU A 228 -13.54 11.25 -8.88
N LYS A 229 -13.05 12.40 -8.40
CA LYS A 229 -12.65 13.50 -9.29
C LYS A 229 -11.50 13.09 -10.21
N ARG A 230 -10.54 12.27 -9.74
CA ARG A 230 -9.46 11.73 -10.58
C ARG A 230 -9.99 10.80 -11.67
N ILE A 231 -10.93 9.91 -11.33
CA ILE A 231 -11.60 9.00 -12.29
C ILE A 231 -12.26 9.77 -13.45
N LEU A 232 -12.81 10.94 -13.15
CA LEU A 232 -13.50 11.77 -14.15
C LEU A 232 -12.58 12.75 -14.90
N GLN A 233 -11.54 13.27 -14.25
CA GLN A 233 -10.59 14.20 -14.89
C GLN A 233 -9.73 13.53 -15.95
N ALA A 234 -9.54 12.21 -15.89
CA ALA A 234 -8.75 11.47 -16.86
C ALA A 234 -9.45 11.29 -18.22
N SER A 235 -10.79 11.32 -18.28
CA SER A 235 -11.52 10.87 -19.49
C SER A 235 -13.06 11.04 -19.47
N GLY A 236 -13.63 11.91 -18.63
CA GLY A 236 -15.09 11.98 -18.48
C GLY A 236 -15.83 12.92 -19.44
N GLU A 237 -16.79 12.39 -20.21
CA GLU A 237 -17.77 13.21 -20.94
C GLU A 237 -18.92 13.67 -20.04
N LYS A 238 -19.25 14.97 -20.09
CA LYS A 238 -20.39 15.54 -19.36
C LYS A 238 -21.67 15.31 -20.14
N LYS A 239 -22.61 14.53 -19.61
CA LYS A 239 -23.96 14.36 -20.17
C LYS A 239 -25.01 15.03 -19.30
N LYS A 240 -26.12 15.43 -19.93
CA LYS A 240 -27.20 16.19 -19.28
C LYS A 240 -28.53 15.49 -19.58
N GLU A 241 -29.13 14.86 -18.58
CA GLU A 241 -30.54 14.44 -18.58
C GLU A 241 -31.25 15.07 -17.39
N VAL A 242 -32.46 15.58 -17.63
CA VAL A 242 -33.47 16.01 -16.63
C VAL A 242 -32.88 16.51 -15.30
N GLY A 243 -32.24 17.69 -15.33
CA GLY A 243 -31.83 18.42 -14.13
C GLY A 243 -30.63 17.86 -13.34
N ARG A 244 -30.10 16.68 -13.67
CA ARG A 244 -28.89 16.11 -13.04
C ARG A 244 -27.73 16.05 -14.03
N LYS A 245 -26.55 16.46 -13.59
CA LYS A 245 -25.30 16.25 -14.33
C LYS A 245 -24.74 14.88 -13.92
N TYR A 246 -24.46 14.04 -14.89
CA TYR A 246 -23.71 12.82 -14.67
C TYR A 246 -22.51 12.73 -15.62
N PHE A 247 -21.55 11.91 -15.21
CA PHE A 247 -20.25 11.78 -15.81
C PHE A 247 -19.97 10.29 -16.02
N GLU A 248 -19.54 9.95 -17.22
CA GLU A 248 -19.03 8.61 -17.53
C GLU A 248 -17.50 8.63 -17.40
N SER A 249 -16.88 7.49 -17.13
CA SER A 249 -15.42 7.32 -17.20
C SER A 249 -15.08 6.26 -18.22
N ASP A 250 -14.29 6.60 -19.24
CA ASP A 250 -13.90 5.65 -20.29
C ASP A 250 -13.20 4.41 -19.72
N SER A 251 -12.35 4.57 -18.70
CA SER A 251 -11.66 3.44 -18.06
C SER A 251 -12.63 2.50 -17.33
N VAL A 252 -13.65 3.07 -16.66
CA VAL A 252 -14.70 2.26 -16.02
C VAL A 252 -15.51 1.55 -17.10
N LYS A 253 -15.89 2.26 -18.16
CA LYS A 253 -16.66 1.69 -19.28
C LYS A 253 -15.93 0.55 -19.98
N GLU A 254 -14.63 0.72 -20.24
CA GLU A 254 -13.78 -0.31 -20.85
C GLU A 254 -13.78 -1.59 -20.00
N ILE A 255 -13.59 -1.45 -18.68
CA ILE A 255 -13.50 -2.60 -17.78
C ILE A 255 -14.86 -3.25 -17.55
N MET A 256 -15.93 -2.46 -17.44
CA MET A 256 -17.29 -2.98 -17.38
C MET A 256 -17.65 -3.75 -18.65
N GLY A 257 -17.14 -3.33 -19.82
CA GLY A 257 -17.33 -4.02 -21.09
C GLY A 257 -16.66 -5.39 -21.16
N PHE A 258 -15.49 -5.57 -20.53
CA PHE A 258 -14.78 -6.86 -20.51
C PHE A 258 -15.29 -7.82 -19.44
N ALA A 259 -15.77 -7.31 -18.32
CA ALA A 259 -16.07 -8.12 -17.14
C ALA A 259 -17.53 -8.63 -17.08
N GLU A 260 -18.27 -8.56 -18.20
CA GLU A 260 -19.63 -9.10 -18.37
C GLU A 260 -20.63 -8.71 -17.24
N PHE A 261 -20.46 -7.54 -16.62
CA PHE A 261 -21.20 -7.17 -15.40
C PHE A 261 -22.70 -6.91 -15.60
N GLY A 262 -23.23 -7.08 -16.81
CA GLY A 262 -24.64 -6.89 -17.16
C GLY A 262 -24.83 -5.79 -18.22
N ASN A 263 -26.07 -5.30 -18.36
CA ASN A 263 -26.44 -4.27 -19.35
C ASN A 263 -26.49 -2.85 -18.75
N GLN A 264 -26.08 -2.69 -17.50
CA GLN A 264 -26.04 -1.40 -16.81
C GLN A 264 -24.76 -0.63 -17.11
N GLU A 265 -24.87 0.69 -17.19
CA GLU A 265 -23.73 1.60 -17.29
C GLU A 265 -23.42 2.16 -15.89
N ILE A 266 -22.15 2.11 -15.47
CA ILE A 266 -21.73 2.79 -14.24
C ILE A 266 -21.31 4.22 -14.59
N SER A 267 -21.90 5.17 -13.87
CA SER A 267 -21.68 6.61 -14.03
C SER A 267 -21.51 7.27 -12.66
N PHE A 268 -21.27 8.58 -12.67
CA PHE A 268 -21.11 9.37 -11.46
C PHE A 268 -22.01 10.61 -11.53
N VAL A 269 -22.81 10.87 -10.50
CA VAL A 269 -23.71 12.04 -10.40
C VAL A 269 -23.18 13.06 -9.40
N THR A 270 -23.40 14.35 -9.66
CA THR A 270 -23.16 15.37 -8.65
C THR A 270 -24.39 15.58 -7.78
N GLU A 271 -24.28 15.31 -6.48
CA GLU A 271 -25.32 15.66 -5.52
C GLU A 271 -25.00 17.04 -4.92
N THR A 272 -25.82 18.05 -5.24
CA THR A 272 -25.81 19.43 -4.69
C THR A 272 -24.77 20.45 -5.21
N GLU A 273 -24.94 21.72 -4.83
CA GLU A 273 -24.10 22.89 -5.16
C GLU A 273 -22.63 22.76 -4.70
N ASN A 274 -22.29 21.70 -3.95
CA ASN A 274 -20.95 21.44 -3.39
C ASN A 274 -20.02 20.59 -4.29
N ASP A 275 -20.41 20.25 -5.53
CA ASP A 275 -19.58 19.46 -6.48
C ASP A 275 -19.15 18.06 -5.93
N GLU A 276 -19.99 17.41 -5.12
CA GLU A 276 -19.74 16.05 -4.60
C GLU A 276 -20.22 14.99 -5.58
N LEU A 277 -19.36 14.00 -5.90
CA LEU A 277 -19.68 12.92 -6.84
C LEU A 277 -20.11 11.66 -6.09
N ALA A 278 -21.17 11.01 -6.55
CA ALA A 278 -21.62 9.70 -6.10
C ALA A 278 -21.71 8.73 -7.29
N MET A 279 -21.38 7.45 -7.08
CA MET A 279 -21.49 6.42 -8.12
C MET A 279 -22.96 6.05 -8.33
N CYS A 280 -23.39 5.95 -9.59
CA CYS A 280 -24.74 5.54 -9.95
C CYS A 280 -24.74 4.52 -11.08
N SER A 281 -25.73 3.64 -11.04
CA SER A 281 -25.99 2.68 -12.09
C SER A 281 -27.12 3.20 -12.97
N VAL A 282 -26.89 3.17 -14.28
CA VAL A 282 -27.82 3.62 -15.30
C VAL A 282 -28.34 2.40 -16.06
N TYR A 283 -29.63 2.13 -15.91
CA TYR A 283 -30.33 1.04 -16.57
C TYR A 283 -31.17 1.58 -17.72
N THR A 284 -31.01 1.04 -18.92
CA THR A 284 -31.90 1.34 -20.05
C THR A 284 -32.98 0.27 -20.14
N VAL A 285 -34.19 0.59 -19.69
CA VAL A 285 -35.34 -0.31 -19.67
C VAL A 285 -36.19 -0.07 -20.91
N PRO A 286 -36.32 -1.06 -21.82
CA PRO A 286 -37.20 -0.92 -22.97
C PRO A 286 -38.67 -0.93 -22.53
N PHE A 287 -39.48 -0.06 -23.12
CA PHE A 287 -40.93 -0.05 -22.98
C PHE A 287 -41.54 -0.68 -24.23
N GLU A 288 -41.87 -1.97 -24.17
CA GLU A 288 -42.67 -2.62 -25.21
C GLU A 288 -44.15 -2.47 -24.85
N ASN A 289 -44.89 -1.71 -25.67
CA ASN A 289 -46.34 -1.69 -25.63
C ASN A 289 -46.82 -2.66 -26.71
N GLU A 290 -47.56 -3.72 -26.34
CA GLU A 290 -48.05 -4.75 -27.29
C GLU A 290 -48.88 -4.15 -28.46
N GLU A 291 -49.40 -2.92 -28.32
CA GLU A 291 -50.28 -2.26 -29.30
C GLU A 291 -49.58 -1.37 -30.34
N SER A 292 -48.27 -1.07 -30.23
CA SER A 292 -47.60 -0.19 -31.20
C SER A 292 -46.20 -0.68 -31.56
N ALA A 293 -46.14 -1.59 -32.53
CA ALA A 293 -44.93 -2.23 -33.07
C ALA A 293 -43.85 -1.30 -33.68
N ASN A 294 -43.97 0.03 -33.58
CA ASN A 294 -43.08 0.98 -34.24
C ASN A 294 -42.54 2.13 -33.37
N SER A 295 -42.72 2.11 -32.06
CA SER A 295 -42.10 3.09 -31.15
C SER A 295 -41.47 2.40 -29.94
N LYS A 296 -40.17 2.11 -30.03
CA LYS A 296 -39.35 1.69 -28.89
C LYS A 296 -39.07 2.90 -28.00
N TYR A 297 -39.92 3.14 -27.01
CA TYR A 297 -39.56 4.03 -25.92
C TYR A 297 -38.63 3.28 -24.97
N ALA A 298 -37.66 3.97 -24.38
CA ALA A 298 -36.81 3.41 -23.33
C ALA A 298 -36.76 4.39 -22.16
N ILE A 299 -36.84 3.86 -20.94
CA ILE A 299 -36.68 4.62 -19.71
C ILE A 299 -35.26 4.41 -19.21
N ARG A 300 -34.53 5.50 -19.01
CA ARG A 300 -33.25 5.48 -18.29
C ARG A 300 -33.53 5.64 -16.80
N MET A 301 -33.24 4.59 -16.03
CA MET A 301 -33.33 4.61 -14.57
C MET A 301 -31.93 4.83 -14.01
N ILE A 302 -31.77 5.90 -13.22
CA ILE A 302 -30.54 6.21 -12.51
C ILE A 302 -30.77 5.89 -11.03
N VAL A 303 -29.99 4.98 -10.50
CA VAL A 303 -30.10 4.47 -9.13
C VAL A 303 -28.73 4.48 -8.47
N ASP A 304 -28.71 4.60 -7.15
CA ASP A 304 -27.46 4.54 -6.37
C ASP A 304 -26.81 3.16 -6.56
N SER A 305 -25.54 3.13 -6.98
CA SER A 305 -24.81 1.89 -7.19
C SER A 305 -24.62 1.12 -5.88
N GLU A 306 -24.52 1.79 -4.73
CA GLU A 306 -24.41 1.11 -3.42
C GLU A 306 -25.64 0.25 -3.09
N LEU A 307 -26.81 0.58 -3.68
CA LEU A 307 -28.05 -0.14 -3.45
C LEU A 307 -28.32 -1.24 -4.48
N MET A 308 -27.64 -1.22 -5.63
CA MET A 308 -27.98 -2.04 -6.79
C MET A 308 -26.85 -2.96 -7.25
N GLU A 309 -25.60 -2.55 -7.09
CA GLU A 309 -24.46 -3.32 -7.56
C GLU A 309 -23.92 -4.28 -6.49
N SER A 310 -23.24 -5.32 -6.95
CA SER A 310 -22.52 -6.21 -6.03
C SER A 310 -21.39 -5.46 -5.34
N LYS A 311 -21.09 -5.82 -4.09
CA LYS A 311 -19.93 -5.27 -3.36
C LYS A 311 -18.63 -5.43 -4.14
N GLY A 312 -18.45 -6.56 -4.86
CA GLY A 312 -17.26 -6.80 -5.67
C GLY A 312 -17.13 -5.87 -6.87
N THR A 313 -18.24 -5.55 -7.54
CA THR A 313 -18.27 -4.58 -8.65
C THR A 313 -17.92 -3.19 -8.16
N ILE A 314 -18.58 -2.74 -7.09
CA ILE A 314 -18.30 -1.45 -6.45
C ILE A 314 -16.82 -1.40 -6.08
N HIS A 315 -16.33 -2.43 -5.39
CA HIS A 315 -14.96 -2.52 -4.90
C HIS A 315 -13.92 -2.49 -6.03
N LEU A 316 -14.13 -3.22 -7.13
CA LEU A 316 -13.28 -3.17 -8.32
C LEU A 316 -13.19 -1.75 -8.89
N ILE A 317 -14.34 -1.08 -9.04
CA ILE A 317 -14.37 0.29 -9.57
C ILE A 317 -13.65 1.25 -8.60
N ARG A 318 -13.72 1.00 -7.28
CA ARG A 318 -12.95 1.78 -6.29
C ARG A 318 -11.45 1.62 -6.42
N LEU A 319 -10.99 0.40 -6.64
CA LEU A 319 -9.56 0.12 -6.78
C LEU A 319 -8.99 0.49 -8.15
N LEU A 320 -9.84 0.74 -9.13
CA LEU A 320 -9.44 0.96 -10.51
C LEU A 320 -8.43 2.11 -10.69
N GLN A 321 -8.77 3.28 -10.16
CA GLN A 321 -7.95 4.47 -10.33
C GLN A 321 -6.58 4.33 -9.66
N PRO A 322 -6.47 3.86 -8.41
CA PRO A 322 -5.17 3.56 -7.81
C PRO A 322 -4.28 2.64 -8.66
N PHE A 323 -4.84 1.59 -9.27
CA PHE A 323 -4.07 0.70 -10.15
C PHE A 323 -3.59 1.41 -11.43
N ILE A 324 -4.48 2.17 -12.08
CA ILE A 324 -4.15 2.93 -13.30
C ILE A 324 -3.09 3.99 -13.00
N ASP A 325 -3.24 4.74 -11.90
CA ASP A 325 -2.30 5.76 -11.47
C ASP A 325 -0.92 5.14 -11.20
N ALA A 326 -0.87 4.05 -10.45
CA ALA A 326 0.37 3.33 -10.16
C ALA A 326 1.07 2.87 -11.46
N LEU A 327 0.35 2.27 -12.40
CA LEU A 327 0.90 1.82 -13.69
C LEU A 327 1.42 2.99 -14.55
N LYS A 328 0.74 4.15 -14.52
CA LYS A 328 1.13 5.36 -15.27
C LYS A 328 2.34 6.05 -14.67
N THR A 329 2.46 6.12 -13.34
CA THR A 329 3.55 6.84 -12.65
C THR A 329 4.73 5.94 -12.29
N GLY A 330 4.55 4.62 -12.28
CA GLY A 330 5.52 3.69 -11.69
C GLY A 330 5.47 3.68 -10.16
N GLY A 331 4.34 4.05 -9.58
CA GLY A 331 4.09 4.11 -8.15
C GLY A 331 4.04 2.74 -7.48
N VAL A 332 3.87 2.74 -6.16
CA VAL A 332 3.77 1.54 -5.33
C VAL A 332 2.37 1.51 -4.71
N ILE A 333 1.63 0.44 -4.93
CA ILE A 333 0.33 0.19 -4.31
C ILE A 333 0.43 -0.98 -3.34
N VAL A 334 -0.04 -0.78 -2.12
CA VAL A 334 -0.06 -1.77 -1.04
C VAL A 334 -1.49 -1.94 -0.56
N LEU A 335 -2.01 -3.18 -0.59
CA LEU A 335 -3.41 -3.49 -0.31
C LEU A 335 -3.53 -4.54 0.78
N ASP A 336 -4.25 -4.23 1.84
CA ASP A 336 -4.64 -5.19 2.87
C ASP A 336 -5.95 -5.88 2.47
N GLU A 337 -5.92 -7.21 2.38
CA GLU A 337 -6.98 -8.13 1.96
C GLU A 337 -7.50 -7.84 0.55
N MET A 338 -6.59 -7.73 -0.43
CA MET A 338 -6.95 -7.38 -1.83
C MET A 338 -7.97 -8.34 -2.46
N ASP A 339 -7.90 -9.63 -2.13
CA ASP A 339 -8.81 -10.64 -2.66
C ASP A 339 -10.19 -10.62 -1.99
N ALA A 340 -10.36 -9.81 -0.96
CA ALA A 340 -11.65 -9.72 -0.30
C ALA A 340 -12.64 -8.97 -1.21
N SER A 341 -13.78 -9.62 -1.44
CA SER A 341 -14.85 -9.16 -2.36
C SER A 341 -14.49 -9.10 -3.85
N LEU A 342 -13.25 -9.35 -4.28
CA LEU A 342 -12.90 -9.49 -5.70
C LEU A 342 -13.01 -10.95 -6.16
N HIS A 343 -13.51 -11.15 -7.38
CA HIS A 343 -13.47 -12.46 -8.02
C HIS A 343 -12.01 -12.85 -8.31
N PHE A 344 -11.65 -14.13 -8.12
CA PHE A 344 -10.26 -14.58 -8.21
C PHE A 344 -9.60 -14.28 -9.57
N GLU A 345 -10.35 -14.39 -10.67
CA GLU A 345 -9.85 -14.08 -12.03
C GLU A 345 -9.41 -12.62 -12.19
N ILE A 346 -10.04 -11.68 -11.46
CA ILE A 346 -9.64 -10.28 -11.43
C ILE A 346 -8.27 -10.15 -10.77
N VAL A 347 -8.09 -10.81 -9.61
CA VAL A 347 -6.82 -10.82 -8.89
C VAL A 347 -5.71 -11.45 -9.73
N VAL A 348 -5.97 -12.60 -10.36
CA VAL A 348 -5.02 -13.25 -11.29
C VAL A 348 -4.67 -12.32 -12.45
N SER A 349 -5.65 -11.61 -13.01
CA SER A 349 -5.42 -10.63 -14.08
C SER A 349 -4.54 -9.47 -13.61
N LEU A 350 -4.78 -8.92 -12.43
CA LEU A 350 -3.94 -7.87 -11.83
C LEU A 350 -2.50 -8.36 -11.61
N ILE A 351 -2.30 -9.57 -11.08
CA ILE A 351 -0.97 -10.16 -10.92
C ILE A 351 -0.27 -10.25 -12.29
N ARG A 352 -0.96 -10.73 -13.32
CA ARG A 352 -0.42 -10.81 -14.69
C ARG A 352 -0.08 -9.43 -15.25
N ILE A 353 -0.91 -8.42 -15.03
CA ILE A 353 -0.66 -7.04 -15.49
C ILE A 353 0.63 -6.49 -14.88
N PHE A 354 0.82 -6.62 -13.56
CA PHE A 354 2.03 -6.12 -12.89
C PHE A 354 3.29 -6.88 -13.30
N ASN A 355 3.19 -8.19 -13.57
CA ASN A 355 4.30 -9.00 -14.08
C ASN A 355 4.58 -8.78 -15.58
N ASN A 356 3.66 -8.18 -16.33
CA ASN A 356 3.80 -7.96 -17.78
C ASN A 356 4.55 -6.65 -18.07
N LYS A 357 5.74 -6.74 -18.68
CA LYS A 357 6.58 -5.58 -19.04
C LYS A 357 5.99 -4.66 -20.11
N GLU A 358 5.12 -5.17 -20.97
CA GLU A 358 4.47 -4.37 -22.02
C GLU A 358 3.41 -3.45 -21.42
N LEU A 359 2.73 -3.89 -20.36
CA LEU A 359 1.72 -3.12 -19.63
C LEU A 359 2.35 -2.29 -18.50
N ASN A 360 3.20 -2.91 -17.68
CA ASN A 360 3.90 -2.28 -16.56
C ASN A 360 5.25 -1.65 -17.01
N GLN A 361 5.20 -0.74 -17.97
CA GLN A 361 6.40 -0.14 -18.58
C GLN A 361 7.18 0.75 -17.60
N LYS A 362 6.50 1.33 -16.61
CA LYS A 362 7.11 2.21 -15.62
C LYS A 362 7.68 1.46 -14.42
N GLY A 363 7.36 0.17 -14.27
CA GLY A 363 7.81 -0.63 -13.14
C GLY A 363 7.08 -0.28 -11.84
N ALA A 364 5.77 -0.06 -11.94
CA ALA A 364 4.88 0.02 -10.80
C ALA A 364 4.96 -1.25 -9.95
N GLN A 365 4.71 -1.12 -8.65
CA GLN A 365 4.78 -2.23 -7.71
C GLN A 365 3.45 -2.50 -7.02
N LEU A 366 3.05 -3.76 -6.96
CA LEU A 366 1.87 -4.22 -6.24
C LEU A 366 2.28 -5.10 -5.05
N ILE A 367 1.90 -4.71 -3.84
CA ILE A 367 2.07 -5.53 -2.64
C ILE A 367 0.70 -5.78 -2.06
N PHE A 368 0.36 -7.03 -1.77
CA PHE A 368 -0.88 -7.32 -1.05
C PHE A 368 -0.75 -8.56 -0.19
N ASN A 369 -1.58 -8.67 0.85
CA ASN A 369 -1.76 -9.90 1.58
C ASN A 369 -3.08 -10.59 1.19
N THR A 370 -3.13 -11.90 1.42
CA THR A 370 -4.31 -12.72 1.11
C THR A 370 -4.38 -13.92 2.04
N HIS A 371 -5.58 -14.46 2.19
CA HIS A 371 -5.84 -15.76 2.82
C HIS A 371 -6.11 -16.87 1.79
N ASN A 372 -6.31 -16.51 0.52
CA ASN A 372 -6.66 -17.43 -0.54
C ASN A 372 -5.41 -18.09 -1.14
N PRO A 373 -5.22 -19.41 -0.97
CA PRO A 373 -4.04 -20.09 -1.47
C PRO A 373 -4.06 -20.28 -2.99
N ILE A 374 -5.17 -20.00 -3.69
CA ILE A 374 -5.31 -20.27 -5.13
C ILE A 374 -4.25 -19.57 -5.99
N TYR A 375 -3.67 -18.46 -5.50
CA TYR A 375 -2.62 -17.73 -6.22
C TYR A 375 -1.21 -18.32 -6.01
N LEU A 376 -1.05 -19.33 -5.15
CA LEU A 376 0.22 -20.06 -4.94
C LEU A 376 0.53 -21.00 -6.11
N ASP A 377 0.74 -20.40 -7.27
CA ASP A 377 1.06 -21.08 -8.52
C ASP A 377 2.44 -20.64 -9.01
N GLY A 378 3.33 -21.61 -9.24
CA GLY A 378 4.69 -21.38 -9.74
C GLY A 378 4.73 -20.87 -11.17
N GLU A 379 3.64 -21.01 -11.94
CA GLU A 379 3.49 -20.40 -13.27
C GLU A 379 3.04 -18.93 -13.18
N LEU A 380 2.40 -18.53 -12.08
CA LEU A 380 1.88 -17.17 -11.88
C LEU A 380 2.87 -16.29 -11.11
N LEU A 381 3.51 -16.86 -10.10
CA LEU A 381 4.37 -16.16 -9.15
C LEU A 381 5.76 -16.77 -9.10
N ARG A 382 6.76 -15.90 -8.99
CA ARG A 382 8.10 -16.29 -8.58
C ARG A 382 8.14 -16.62 -7.09
N HIS A 383 9.04 -17.50 -6.66
CA HIS A 383 9.20 -17.82 -5.24
C HIS A 383 9.58 -16.61 -4.37
N ASP A 384 10.30 -15.62 -4.91
CA ASP A 384 10.67 -14.40 -4.17
C ASP A 384 9.53 -13.37 -4.11
N GLN A 385 8.47 -13.56 -4.89
CA GLN A 385 7.22 -12.80 -4.80
C GLN A 385 6.24 -13.38 -3.78
N ILE A 386 6.54 -14.57 -3.22
CA ILE A 386 5.72 -15.22 -2.21
C ILE A 386 6.41 -14.99 -0.86
N VAL A 387 5.80 -14.16 -0.03
CA VAL A 387 6.26 -13.85 1.32
C VAL A 387 5.31 -14.52 2.30
N MET A 388 5.84 -15.17 3.32
CA MET A 388 5.11 -15.85 4.37
C MET A 388 5.26 -15.08 5.67
N VAL A 389 4.18 -14.99 6.43
CA VAL A 389 4.17 -14.47 7.80
C VAL A 389 3.57 -15.52 8.71
N GLU A 390 4.37 -15.94 9.68
CA GLU A 390 3.99 -16.93 10.68
C GLU A 390 4.13 -16.33 12.07
N LYS A 391 3.32 -16.82 13.01
CA LYS A 391 3.37 -16.40 14.40
C LYS A 391 3.66 -17.60 15.27
N ASP A 392 4.74 -17.50 16.03
CA ASP A 392 5.13 -18.51 16.98
C ASP A 392 4.03 -18.68 18.05
N LYS A 393 3.71 -19.93 18.38
CA LYS A 393 2.59 -20.25 19.27
C LYS A 393 2.92 -20.00 20.74
N ASP A 394 4.19 -20.05 21.11
CA ASP A 394 4.63 -20.00 22.50
C ASP A 394 4.89 -18.56 22.94
N ASN A 395 5.63 -17.80 22.14
CA ASN A 395 6.02 -16.42 22.44
C ASN A 395 5.16 -15.37 21.70
N LEU A 396 4.31 -15.80 20.76
CA LEU A 396 3.37 -14.95 20.03
C LEU A 396 4.06 -13.86 19.18
N VAL A 397 5.32 -14.07 18.83
CA VAL A 397 6.11 -13.22 17.92
C VAL A 397 5.88 -13.66 16.48
N SER A 398 5.65 -12.69 15.62
CA SER A 398 5.57 -12.88 14.17
C SER A 398 6.96 -12.86 13.54
N GLU A 399 7.15 -13.72 12.54
CA GLU A 399 8.32 -13.75 11.67
C GLU A 399 7.88 -13.64 10.21
N ILE A 400 8.77 -13.12 9.37
CA ILE A 400 8.55 -12.98 7.93
C ILE A 400 9.68 -13.68 7.18
N TYR A 401 9.35 -14.42 6.14
CA TYR A 401 10.34 -15.09 5.29
C TYR A 401 9.82 -15.20 3.86
N SER A 402 10.73 -15.33 2.90
CA SER A 402 10.37 -15.56 1.51
C SER A 402 10.29 -17.06 1.23
N LEU A 403 9.39 -17.45 0.33
CA LEU A 403 9.42 -18.82 -0.18
C LEU A 403 10.73 -19.11 -0.93
N SER A 404 11.41 -18.09 -1.45
CA SER A 404 12.73 -18.22 -2.06
C SER A 404 13.87 -18.57 -1.08
N ASP A 405 13.65 -18.44 0.23
CA ASP A 405 14.59 -18.90 1.25
C ASP A 405 14.66 -20.44 1.30
N TYR A 406 13.62 -21.11 0.81
CA TYR A 406 13.61 -22.55 0.58
C TYR A 406 14.29 -22.89 -0.75
N LYS A 407 15.09 -23.96 -0.76
CA LYS A 407 15.71 -24.51 -1.98
C LYS A 407 14.69 -25.30 -2.81
N LEU A 408 13.75 -24.59 -3.42
CA LEU A 408 12.67 -25.18 -4.23
C LEU A 408 13.08 -25.37 -5.68
N ARG A 409 12.51 -26.40 -6.30
CA ARG A 409 12.63 -26.61 -7.75
C ARG A 409 11.63 -25.71 -8.50
N PRO A 410 11.92 -25.30 -9.74
CA PRO A 410 10.97 -24.56 -10.58
C PRO A 410 9.58 -25.21 -10.67
N GLU A 411 9.54 -26.52 -10.86
CA GLU A 411 8.33 -27.32 -11.04
C GLU A 411 7.65 -27.77 -9.72
N GLU A 412 8.02 -27.14 -8.60
CA GLU A 412 7.47 -27.49 -7.29
C GLU A 412 5.97 -27.20 -7.25
N ARG A 413 5.18 -28.14 -6.70
CA ARG A 413 3.74 -27.94 -6.52
C ARG A 413 3.49 -27.08 -5.29
N ILE A 414 3.70 -25.77 -5.42
CA ILE A 414 3.68 -24.79 -4.32
C ILE A 414 2.39 -24.89 -3.52
N LEU A 415 1.22 -24.74 -4.16
CA LEU A 415 -0.08 -24.84 -3.51
C LEU A 415 -0.24 -26.14 -2.70
N LYS A 416 0.06 -27.29 -3.31
CA LYS A 416 -0.09 -28.58 -2.63
C LYS A 416 0.81 -28.66 -1.40
N ASN A 417 2.07 -28.27 -1.54
CA ASN A 417 3.02 -28.31 -0.43
C ASN A 417 2.66 -27.33 0.69
N TYR A 418 2.11 -26.16 0.33
CA TYR A 418 1.58 -25.22 1.30
C TYR A 418 0.42 -25.85 2.08
N LEU A 419 -0.57 -26.44 1.40
CA LEU A 419 -1.70 -27.13 2.04
C LEU A 419 -1.29 -28.33 2.89
N ASP A 420 -0.20 -29.01 2.52
CA ASP A 420 0.42 -30.09 3.31
C ASP A 420 1.23 -29.56 4.51
N GLY A 421 1.31 -28.23 4.71
CA GLY A 421 1.99 -27.58 5.83
C GLY A 421 3.52 -27.50 5.72
N LYS A 422 4.10 -27.77 4.54
CA LYS A 422 5.57 -27.81 4.38
C LYS A 422 6.26 -26.46 4.51
N TYR A 423 5.53 -25.37 4.32
CA TYR A 423 6.07 -24.00 4.37
C TYR A 423 5.59 -23.23 5.59
N GLY A 424 5.04 -23.90 6.61
CA GLY A 424 4.45 -23.22 7.76
C GLY A 424 3.24 -22.37 7.36
N ALA A 425 3.01 -21.29 8.11
CA ALA A 425 2.03 -20.25 7.76
C ALA A 425 0.55 -20.69 7.60
N LEU A 426 0.20 -21.95 7.93
CA LEU A 426 -1.17 -22.45 7.91
C LEU A 426 -1.87 -22.32 9.28
N PRO A 427 -3.18 -22.00 9.31
CA PRO A 427 -3.96 -22.05 10.53
C PRO A 427 -4.19 -23.50 10.96
N HIS A 428 -3.88 -23.82 12.22
CA HIS A 428 -4.34 -25.04 12.87
C HIS A 428 -5.57 -24.71 13.71
N MET A 429 -6.76 -24.83 13.13
CA MET A 429 -8.01 -24.56 13.82
C MET A 429 -9.03 -25.66 13.49
N ASP A 430 -9.37 -26.45 14.51
CA ASP A 430 -10.47 -27.42 14.44
C ASP A 430 -11.66 -26.85 15.22
N LEU A 431 -12.56 -26.19 14.48
CA LEU A 431 -13.77 -25.62 15.06
C LEU A 431 -14.81 -26.69 15.41
N GLU A 432 -14.75 -27.90 14.85
CA GLU A 432 -15.73 -28.95 15.14
C GLU A 432 -15.65 -29.35 16.62
N ILE A 433 -14.43 -29.56 17.12
CA ILE A 433 -14.18 -29.87 18.53
C ILE A 433 -14.64 -28.70 19.42
N ALA A 434 -14.32 -27.47 19.04
CA ALA A 434 -14.70 -26.28 19.81
C ALA A 434 -16.23 -26.15 19.92
N PHE A 435 -16.94 -26.29 18.79
CA PHE A 435 -18.40 -26.20 18.75
C PHE A 435 -19.07 -27.35 19.50
N LYS A 436 -18.51 -28.56 19.43
CA LYS A 436 -19.00 -29.68 20.23
C LYS A 436 -18.96 -29.35 21.73
N HIS A 437 -17.84 -28.82 22.23
CA HIS A 437 -17.73 -28.41 23.64
C HIS A 437 -18.66 -27.26 24.03
N ILE A 438 -18.91 -26.31 23.12
CA ILE A 438 -19.85 -25.21 23.37
C ILE A 438 -21.28 -25.75 23.51
N LEU A 439 -21.72 -26.56 22.55
CA LEU A 439 -23.07 -27.13 22.52
C LEU A 439 -23.32 -28.07 23.72
N GLU A 440 -22.31 -28.85 24.13
CA GLU A 440 -22.40 -29.70 25.32
C GLU A 440 -22.56 -28.89 26.62
N ARG A 441 -21.87 -27.73 26.73
CA ARG A 441 -22.00 -26.83 27.89
C ARG A 441 -23.36 -26.14 27.93
N GLU A 442 -23.87 -25.71 26.78
CA GLU A 442 -25.19 -25.07 26.69
C GLU A 442 -26.33 -26.04 26.96
N ALA A 443 -26.19 -27.32 26.61
CA ALA A 443 -27.18 -28.35 26.92
C ALA A 443 -27.25 -28.73 28.43
N CYS A 444 -26.26 -28.31 29.23
CA CYS A 444 -26.21 -28.54 30.67
C CYS A 444 -26.71 -27.35 31.52
N LEU A 445 -27.05 -26.23 30.88
CA LEU A 445 -27.67 -25.02 31.46
C LEU A 445 -29.18 -25.04 31.20
#